data_AF-A0A328FBJ2-F1
#
_entry.id   AF-A0A328FBJ2-F1
#
_cell.length_a   1.000
_cell.length_b   1.000
_cell.length_c   1.000
_cell.angle_alpha   90.00
_cell.angle_beta   90.00
_cell.angle_gamma   90.00
#
_symmetry.space_group_name_H-M   'P 1'
#
loop_
_entity.id
_entity.type
_entity.pdbx_description
1 polymer ?
#
loop_
_entity_poly.entity_id
_entity_poly.type
_entity_poly.pdbx_seq_one_letter_code
_entity_poly.pdbx_strand_id
1 'polypeptide(L)'
;MSRSSYVDLHTHTAYTHNNGLSSVSALVERAVLYNMDALAITDSGNVSGVPEFYNACIRSGIKPIIGLGFYFADDSRFFQSTHKYHLVLLAENSTGFMHLLALAERSFTEGFYKRPRIDFELLEMYYDGLICLTGGLGGIVDKYLYAQKKREAVCFVQKCLSLFGDEHFFLELQDNGLKKNKEMIAELIELSKETGAQCVVSGGSFYVDKEDALECNELRAAHGNNQLYGDGYYFKSLEEMSSLFSMVPHAVQASRAIADRCTVLLDMDKCSKISRNDDDLSIIRQLQGCITQQ
;
A
#
# COMPACT_ATOMS: atom_id res chain seq x y z
N MET A 1 10.75 21.69 -14.49
CA MET A 1 9.88 20.61 -14.99
C MET A 1 8.57 20.68 -14.23
N SER A 2 7.43 20.47 -14.88
CA SER A 2 6.13 20.45 -14.21
C SER A 2 6.00 19.21 -13.34
N ARG A 3 5.55 19.37 -12.10
CA ARG A 3 5.26 18.30 -11.14
C ARG A 3 4.29 17.27 -11.73
N SER A 4 4.55 15.97 -11.57
CA SER A 4 3.60 14.92 -11.96
C SER A 4 2.26 15.06 -11.23
N SER A 5 1.15 14.90 -11.96
CA SER A 5 -0.21 14.82 -11.40
C SER A 5 -0.58 13.42 -10.89
N TYR A 6 0.35 12.46 -10.96
CA TYR A 6 0.22 11.12 -10.42
C TYR A 6 1.39 10.83 -9.49
N VAL A 7 1.09 10.18 -8.37
CA VAL A 7 2.07 9.65 -7.41
C VAL A 7 1.64 8.23 -7.09
N ASP A 8 2.55 7.26 -7.20
CA ASP A 8 2.19 5.90 -6.84
C ASP A 8 2.08 5.76 -5.32
N LEU A 9 0.92 5.25 -4.88
CA LEU A 9 0.56 5.08 -3.47
C LEU A 9 0.70 3.64 -2.99
N HIS A 10 0.99 2.68 -3.87
CA HIS A 10 1.08 1.27 -3.53
C HIS A 10 2.26 0.62 -4.25
N THR A 11 3.40 0.57 -3.58
CA THR A 11 4.62 -0.06 -4.10
C THR A 11 5.19 -1.06 -3.09
N HIS A 12 5.72 -2.15 -3.64
CA HIS A 12 6.48 -3.15 -2.89
C HIS A 12 7.96 -3.05 -3.22
N THR A 13 8.76 -3.00 -2.18
CA THR A 13 10.21 -3.06 -2.27
C THR A 13 10.68 -4.51 -2.04
N ALA A 14 11.98 -4.74 -2.10
CA ALA A 14 12.62 -5.99 -1.70
C ALA A 14 12.36 -6.36 -0.21
N TYR A 15 11.91 -5.40 0.61
CA TYR A 15 11.46 -5.64 1.99
C TYR A 15 10.07 -6.27 2.08
N THR A 16 9.30 -6.33 0.98
CA THR A 16 8.19 -7.29 0.86
C THR A 16 8.79 -8.70 0.68
N HIS A 17 9.20 -9.28 1.81
CA HIS A 17 10.04 -10.48 1.87
C HIS A 17 9.57 -11.61 0.95
N ASN A 18 10.51 -12.09 0.13
CA ASN A 18 10.34 -13.20 -0.81
C ASN A 18 9.29 -12.97 -1.91
N ASN A 19 8.86 -11.72 -2.11
CA ASN A 19 7.67 -11.42 -2.89
C ASN A 19 7.81 -10.14 -3.75
N GLY A 20 8.59 -9.15 -3.32
CA GLY A 20 8.99 -7.98 -4.11
C GLY A 20 10.48 -8.03 -4.50
N LEU A 21 10.81 -7.41 -5.63
CA LEU A 21 12.16 -7.35 -6.21
C LEU A 21 12.73 -5.92 -6.22
N SER A 22 11.88 -4.90 -6.20
CA SER A 22 12.31 -3.50 -6.33
C SER A 22 13.26 -3.07 -5.21
N SER A 23 14.48 -2.68 -5.52
CA SER A 23 15.32 -2.00 -4.53
C SER A 23 14.78 -0.60 -4.25
N VAL A 24 14.97 -0.12 -3.01
CA VAL A 24 14.58 1.23 -2.62
C VAL A 24 15.23 2.28 -3.53
N SER A 25 16.52 2.14 -3.81
CA SER A 25 17.25 3.07 -4.66
C SER A 25 16.69 3.12 -6.08
N ALA A 26 16.41 1.96 -6.69
CA ALA A 26 15.89 1.90 -8.05
C ALA A 26 14.49 2.52 -8.17
N LEU A 27 13.62 2.31 -7.17
CA LEU A 27 12.30 2.97 -7.11
C LEU A 27 12.42 4.49 -7.01
N VAL A 28 13.30 4.98 -6.13
CA VAL A 28 13.52 6.43 -5.96
C VAL A 28 14.10 7.06 -7.23
N GLU A 29 15.09 6.41 -7.85
CA GLU A 29 15.66 6.84 -9.13
C GLU A 29 14.60 6.89 -10.22
N ARG A 30 13.73 5.87 -10.30
CA ARG A 30 12.64 5.83 -11.25
C ARG A 30 11.59 6.93 -11.00
N ALA A 31 11.26 7.21 -9.75
CA ALA A 31 10.35 8.30 -9.40
C ALA A 31 10.90 9.67 -9.88
N VAL A 32 12.20 9.91 -9.69
CA VAL A 32 12.87 11.12 -10.21
C VAL A 32 12.79 11.18 -11.73
N LEU A 33 13.09 10.07 -12.43
CA LEU A 33 12.99 10.00 -13.90
C LEU A 33 11.57 10.29 -14.41
N TYR A 34 10.54 9.85 -13.68
CA TYR A 34 9.14 10.10 -14.01
C TYR A 34 8.62 11.47 -13.53
N ASN A 35 9.48 12.35 -13.01
CA ASN A 35 9.10 13.66 -12.45
C ASN A 35 8.04 13.56 -11.33
N MET A 36 8.02 12.44 -10.60
CA MET A 36 7.28 12.32 -9.35
C MET A 36 8.12 12.95 -8.24
N ASP A 37 7.54 13.84 -7.44
CA ASP A 37 8.18 14.47 -6.29
C ASP A 37 7.78 13.80 -4.97
N ALA A 38 7.01 12.73 -5.02
CA ALA A 38 6.59 11.92 -3.89
C ALA A 38 6.52 10.44 -4.29
N LEU A 39 6.70 9.55 -3.33
CA LEU A 39 6.65 8.10 -3.53
C LEU A 39 6.17 7.42 -2.24
N ALA A 40 5.29 6.42 -2.35
CA ALA A 40 4.87 5.62 -1.22
C ALA A 40 5.60 4.29 -1.11
N ILE A 41 5.99 3.91 0.12
CA ILE A 41 6.36 2.54 0.48
C ILE A 41 5.16 1.88 1.18
N THR A 42 4.78 0.67 0.74
CA THR A 42 3.65 -0.08 1.29
C THR A 42 3.98 -1.57 1.36
N ASP A 43 5.12 -1.90 1.97
CA ASP A 43 5.56 -3.28 2.07
C ASP A 43 4.58 -4.16 2.86
N SER A 44 4.58 -5.45 2.55
CA SER A 44 3.59 -6.39 3.08
C SER A 44 3.87 -6.75 4.54
N GLY A 45 3.08 -6.20 5.45
CA GLY A 45 3.02 -6.57 6.87
C GLY A 45 4.30 -6.31 7.66
N ASN A 46 5.16 -5.40 7.22
CA ASN A 46 6.42 -5.09 7.91
C ASN A 46 6.85 -3.63 7.67
N VAL A 47 7.78 -3.15 8.48
CA VAL A 47 8.33 -1.77 8.40
C VAL A 47 9.82 -1.74 8.10
N SER A 48 10.41 -2.89 7.79
CA SER A 48 11.86 -3.07 7.66
C SER A 48 12.49 -2.13 6.62
N GLY A 49 11.76 -1.81 5.56
CA GLY A 49 12.23 -0.91 4.50
C GLY A 49 12.08 0.59 4.80
N VAL A 50 11.30 0.98 5.82
CA VAL A 50 10.97 2.39 6.09
C VAL A 50 12.20 3.25 6.35
N PRO A 51 13.19 2.85 7.18
CA PRO A 51 14.36 3.71 7.45
C PRO A 51 15.21 3.97 6.20
N GLU A 52 15.46 2.95 5.38
CA GLU A 52 16.22 3.09 4.13
C GLU A 52 15.44 3.96 3.13
N PHE A 53 14.15 3.67 2.95
CA PHE A 53 13.27 4.39 2.04
C PHE A 53 13.15 5.87 2.37
N TYR A 54 12.92 6.20 3.63
CA TYR A 54 12.82 7.59 4.09
C TYR A 54 14.09 8.36 3.75
N ASN A 55 15.25 7.82 4.13
CA ASN A 55 16.54 8.46 3.88
C ASN A 55 16.84 8.62 2.39
N ALA A 56 16.55 7.60 1.58
CA ALA A 56 16.76 7.64 0.13
C ALA A 56 15.87 8.70 -0.54
N CYS A 57 14.60 8.77 -0.16
CA CYS A 57 13.68 9.79 -0.67
C CYS A 57 14.15 11.20 -0.35
N ILE A 58 14.46 11.49 0.92
CA ILE A 58 14.91 12.82 1.36
C ILE A 58 16.19 13.24 0.63
N ARG A 59 17.17 12.34 0.46
CA ARG A 59 18.41 12.64 -0.27
C ARG A 59 18.20 12.96 -1.74
N SER A 60 17.16 12.38 -2.35
CA SER A 60 16.82 12.58 -3.76
C SER A 60 15.79 13.70 -3.98
N GLY A 61 15.39 14.43 -2.92
CA GLY A 61 14.36 15.47 -3.02
C GLY A 61 12.95 14.94 -3.29
N ILE A 62 12.71 13.66 -2.98
CA ILE A 62 11.40 13.00 -3.06
C ILE A 62 10.74 13.04 -1.69
N LYS A 63 9.46 13.40 -1.63
CA LYS A 63 8.63 13.32 -0.43
C LYS A 63 8.27 11.86 -0.13
N PRO A 64 8.76 11.26 0.98
CA PRO A 64 8.36 9.90 1.34
C PRO A 64 6.92 9.89 1.86
N ILE A 65 6.12 8.95 1.37
CA ILE A 65 4.81 8.59 1.91
C ILE A 65 4.97 7.22 2.57
N ILE A 66 4.68 7.13 3.87
CA ILE A 66 4.89 5.90 4.63
C ILE A 66 3.55 5.18 4.77
N GLY A 67 3.51 3.92 4.35
CA GLY A 67 2.36 3.05 4.50
C GLY A 67 2.74 1.58 4.62
N LEU A 68 1.74 0.72 4.82
CA LEU A 68 1.90 -0.73 4.90
C LEU A 68 0.74 -1.43 4.19
N GLY A 69 1.06 -2.50 3.47
CA GLY A 69 0.08 -3.48 3.00
C GLY A 69 -0.17 -4.52 4.10
N PHE A 70 -1.21 -4.35 4.89
CA PHE A 70 -1.56 -5.30 5.95
C PHE A 70 -2.23 -6.55 5.42
N TYR A 71 -1.95 -7.69 6.05
CA TYR A 71 -2.83 -8.85 5.95
C TYR A 71 -4.03 -8.63 6.88
N PHE A 72 -5.23 -8.93 6.39
CA PHE A 72 -6.48 -8.63 7.08
C PHE A 72 -7.25 -9.91 7.38
N ALA A 73 -7.79 -10.00 8.60
CA ALA A 73 -8.76 -10.99 9.01
C ALA A 73 -10.15 -10.34 8.98
N ASP A 74 -11.05 -10.86 8.15
CA ASP A 74 -12.43 -10.37 8.03
C ASP A 74 -13.36 -10.84 9.17
N ASP A 75 -12.82 -11.70 10.05
CA ASP A 75 -13.40 -12.15 11.30
C ASP A 75 -12.63 -11.56 12.51
N SER A 76 -11.65 -12.29 13.02
CA SER A 76 -10.83 -11.92 14.17
C SER A 76 -9.39 -12.37 13.93
N ARG A 77 -8.43 -11.51 14.30
CA ARG A 77 -7.00 -11.82 14.24
C ARG A 77 -6.60 -13.03 15.08
N PHE A 78 -7.40 -13.40 16.09
CA PHE A 78 -7.18 -14.56 16.95
C PHE A 78 -7.62 -15.88 16.32
N PHE A 79 -8.41 -15.85 15.24
CA PHE A 79 -8.88 -17.06 14.56
C PHE A 79 -7.90 -17.52 13.47
N GLN A 80 -7.77 -18.84 13.33
CA GLN A 80 -6.96 -19.44 12.28
C GLN A 80 -7.76 -19.50 10.97
N SER A 81 -7.79 -18.38 10.25
CA SER A 81 -8.36 -18.30 8.90
C SER A 81 -7.28 -18.51 7.85
N THR A 82 -7.66 -19.19 6.76
CA THR A 82 -6.79 -19.38 5.58
C THR A 82 -7.05 -18.34 4.49
N HIS A 83 -8.07 -17.50 4.65
CA HIS A 83 -8.35 -16.41 3.72
C HIS A 83 -7.19 -15.40 3.74
N LYS A 84 -6.83 -14.94 2.55
CA LYS A 84 -5.75 -13.97 2.35
C LYS A 84 -6.37 -12.69 1.81
N TYR A 85 -6.69 -11.80 2.74
CA TYR A 85 -7.13 -10.46 2.43
C TYR A 85 -6.01 -9.47 2.72
N HIS A 86 -6.00 -8.39 1.95
CA HIS A 86 -5.10 -7.27 2.13
C HIS A 86 -5.88 -5.98 2.34
N LEU A 87 -5.23 -5.02 2.97
CA LEU A 87 -5.67 -3.65 3.13
C LEU A 87 -4.42 -2.76 3.14
N VAL A 88 -4.44 -1.62 2.44
CA VAL A 88 -3.31 -0.70 2.43
C VAL A 88 -3.63 0.49 3.31
N LEU A 89 -2.74 0.82 4.23
CA LEU A 89 -2.88 1.98 5.11
C LEU A 89 -1.69 2.90 4.90
N LEU A 90 -1.96 4.18 4.67
CA LEU A 90 -0.98 5.26 4.54
C LEU A 90 -1.07 6.15 5.78
N ALA A 91 0.07 6.58 6.32
CA ALA A 91 0.10 7.59 7.35
C ALA A 91 -0.06 8.98 6.73
N GLU A 92 -1.17 9.65 7.03
CA GLU A 92 -1.39 11.03 6.63
C GLU A 92 -0.53 11.99 7.45
N ASN A 93 -0.28 11.66 8.71
CA ASN A 93 0.47 12.49 9.65
C ASN A 93 1.19 11.65 10.71
N SER A 94 1.87 12.30 11.66
CA SER A 94 2.62 11.61 12.73
C SER A 94 1.73 10.73 13.62
N THR A 95 0.47 11.09 13.86
CA THR A 95 -0.49 10.25 14.60
C THR A 95 -0.80 8.98 13.81
N GLY A 96 -1.09 9.13 12.52
CA GLY A 96 -1.26 8.00 11.61
C GLY A 96 -0.04 7.08 11.58
N PHE A 97 1.17 7.65 11.55
CA PHE A 97 2.38 6.83 11.57
C PHE A 97 2.53 6.05 12.88
N MET A 98 2.24 6.66 14.04
CA MET A 98 2.20 5.95 15.32
C MET A 98 1.17 4.80 15.30
N HIS A 99 0.01 5.03 14.69
CA HIS A 99 -1.01 4.00 14.51
C HIS A 99 -0.57 2.87 13.57
N LEU A 100 0.11 3.17 12.45
CA LEU A 100 0.71 2.15 11.59
C LEU A 100 1.69 1.25 12.38
N LEU A 101 2.56 1.87 13.19
CA LEU A 101 3.51 1.14 14.03
C LEU A 101 2.81 0.27 15.08
N ALA A 102 1.75 0.79 15.71
CA ALA A 102 0.95 0.05 16.69
C ALA A 102 0.17 -1.12 16.07
N LEU A 103 -0.36 -0.95 14.86
CA LEU A 103 -1.00 -2.00 14.08
C LEU A 103 0.00 -3.07 13.65
N ALA A 104 1.19 -2.65 13.15
CA ALA A 104 2.26 -3.56 12.78
C ALA A 104 2.71 -4.41 13.98
N GLU A 105 2.99 -3.79 15.13
CA GLU A 105 3.36 -4.50 16.35
C GLU A 105 2.31 -5.55 16.74
N ARG A 106 1.03 -5.15 16.83
CA ARG A 106 -0.07 -6.06 17.19
C ARG A 106 -0.30 -7.17 16.18
N SER A 107 -0.05 -6.91 14.91
CA SER A 107 -0.14 -7.95 13.89
C SER A 107 0.87 -9.07 14.10
N PHE A 108 2.05 -8.76 14.66
CA PHE A 108 3.05 -9.76 15.07
C PHE A 108 2.78 -10.37 16.43
N THR A 109 2.36 -9.58 17.43
CA THR A 109 2.23 -10.07 18.82
C THR A 109 0.90 -10.77 19.10
N GLU A 110 -0.18 -10.39 18.40
CA GLU A 110 -1.53 -10.90 18.63
C GLU A 110 -2.07 -11.68 17.43
N GLY A 111 -1.87 -11.16 16.21
CA GLY A 111 -2.52 -11.66 15.00
C GLY A 111 -1.72 -12.67 14.16
N PHE A 112 -0.51 -13.03 14.60
CA PHE A 112 0.40 -13.86 13.82
C PHE A 112 -0.08 -15.30 13.76
N TYR A 113 -0.30 -15.79 12.53
CA TYR A 113 -0.55 -17.20 12.26
C TYR A 113 0.42 -17.72 11.20
N LYS A 114 0.10 -17.52 9.91
CA LYS A 114 1.03 -17.71 8.79
C LYS A 114 1.67 -16.40 8.34
N ARG A 115 0.99 -15.30 8.64
CA ARG A 115 1.35 -13.91 8.33
C ARG A 115 0.88 -13.03 9.50
N PRO A 116 1.52 -11.87 9.73
CA PRO A 116 1.06 -10.92 10.74
C PRO A 116 -0.23 -10.25 10.25
N ARG A 117 -1.34 -10.47 10.96
CA ARG A 117 -2.68 -10.00 10.53
C ARG A 117 -3.25 -8.97 11.50
N ILE A 118 -3.97 -8.00 10.96
CA ILE A 118 -4.87 -7.14 11.74
C ILE A 118 -6.32 -7.53 11.46
N ASP A 119 -7.24 -6.96 12.23
CA ASP A 119 -8.68 -7.08 12.02
C ASP A 119 -9.37 -5.72 12.21
N PHE A 120 -10.68 -5.69 12.06
CA PHE A 120 -11.43 -4.45 12.14
C PHE A 120 -11.45 -3.85 13.57
N GLU A 121 -11.38 -4.67 14.61
CA GLU A 121 -11.30 -4.17 16.00
C GLU A 121 -10.03 -3.33 16.20
N LEU A 122 -8.89 -3.79 15.67
CA LEU A 122 -7.67 -3.00 15.70
C LEU A 122 -7.79 -1.71 14.86
N LEU A 123 -8.47 -1.75 13.71
CA LEU A 123 -8.72 -0.53 12.94
C LEU A 123 -9.54 0.48 13.74
N GLU A 124 -10.59 0.05 14.43
CA GLU A 124 -11.42 0.92 15.28
C GLU A 124 -10.60 1.61 16.38
N MET A 125 -9.54 0.97 16.88
CA MET A 125 -8.64 1.54 17.88
C MET A 125 -7.59 2.50 17.30
N TYR A 126 -7.17 2.32 16.04
CA TYR A 126 -5.99 2.96 15.47
C TYR A 126 -6.23 3.58 14.08
N TYR A 127 -7.44 4.06 13.78
CA TYR A 127 -7.77 4.61 12.45
C TYR A 127 -7.33 6.07 12.25
N ASP A 128 -7.24 6.88 13.32
CA ASP A 128 -7.04 8.32 13.18
C ASP A 128 -5.68 8.65 12.53
N GLY A 129 -5.68 9.63 11.63
CA GLY A 129 -4.52 10.00 10.81
C GLY A 129 -4.11 8.98 9.74
N LEU A 130 -4.92 7.94 9.47
CA LEU A 130 -4.67 6.97 8.40
C LEU A 130 -5.57 7.21 7.19
N ILE A 131 -5.02 6.95 6.00
CA ILE A 131 -5.77 6.81 4.75
C ILE A 131 -5.75 5.34 4.33
N CYS A 132 -6.91 4.80 3.97
CA CYS A 132 -7.14 3.40 3.68
C CYS A 132 -7.47 3.17 2.20
N LEU A 133 -6.73 2.26 1.55
CA LEU A 133 -6.98 1.79 0.18
C LEU A 133 -7.34 0.30 0.20
N THR A 134 -8.27 -0.14 -0.66
CA THR A 134 -8.82 -1.50 -0.60
C THR A 134 -7.84 -2.64 -0.91
N GLY A 135 -6.66 -2.39 -1.48
CA GLY A 135 -5.59 -3.37 -1.66
C GLY A 135 -5.57 -4.11 -3.01
N GLY A 136 -6.31 -3.63 -4.02
CA GLY A 136 -6.42 -4.24 -5.35
C GLY A 136 -6.81 -5.73 -5.34
N LEU A 137 -6.29 -6.55 -6.26
CA LEU A 137 -6.67 -7.97 -6.41
C LEU A 137 -6.45 -8.86 -5.16
N GLY A 138 -5.58 -8.43 -4.24
CA GLY A 138 -5.37 -9.06 -2.94
C GLY A 138 -6.32 -8.54 -1.86
N GLY A 139 -6.92 -7.39 -2.10
CA GLY A 139 -7.83 -6.65 -1.25
C GLY A 139 -9.10 -7.39 -0.89
N ILE A 140 -9.60 -7.15 0.32
CA ILE A 140 -10.83 -7.77 0.82
C ILE A 140 -12.05 -7.51 -0.09
N VAL A 141 -12.19 -6.28 -0.59
CA VAL A 141 -13.31 -5.88 -1.46
C VAL A 141 -13.26 -6.64 -2.79
N ASP A 142 -12.13 -6.63 -3.49
CA ASP A 142 -11.92 -7.36 -4.75
C ASP A 142 -12.15 -8.87 -4.58
N LYS A 143 -11.73 -9.45 -3.45
CA LYS A 143 -11.94 -10.87 -3.16
C LYS A 143 -13.42 -11.19 -2.96
N TYR A 144 -14.18 -10.34 -2.27
CA TYR A 144 -15.63 -10.51 -2.14
C TYR A 144 -16.34 -10.40 -3.48
N LEU A 145 -16.02 -9.36 -4.28
CA LEU A 145 -16.59 -9.20 -5.62
C LEU A 145 -16.26 -10.40 -6.51
N TYR A 146 -15.02 -10.88 -6.48
CA TYR A 146 -14.64 -12.06 -7.24
C TYR A 146 -15.40 -13.32 -6.81
N ALA A 147 -15.66 -13.46 -5.51
CA ALA A 147 -16.45 -14.56 -4.96
C ALA A 147 -17.97 -14.37 -5.14
N GLN A 148 -18.42 -13.37 -5.91
CA GLN A 148 -19.83 -13.02 -6.12
C GLN A 148 -20.57 -12.68 -4.81
N LYS A 149 -19.83 -12.17 -3.82
CA LYS A 149 -20.31 -11.74 -2.49
C LYS A 149 -20.48 -10.23 -2.44
N LYS A 150 -21.30 -9.68 -3.36
CA LYS A 150 -21.47 -8.23 -3.51
C LYS A 150 -22.00 -7.56 -2.23
N ARG A 151 -22.90 -8.23 -1.50
CA ARG A 151 -23.48 -7.69 -0.26
C ARG A 151 -22.41 -7.51 0.82
N GLU A 152 -21.49 -8.46 0.94
CA GLU A 152 -20.37 -8.41 1.88
C GLU A 152 -19.39 -7.30 1.49
N ALA A 153 -19.12 -7.12 0.19
CA ALA A 153 -18.31 -6.00 -0.31
C ALA A 153 -18.93 -4.63 0.06
N VAL A 154 -20.23 -4.44 -0.19
CA VAL A 154 -20.96 -3.20 0.17
C VAL A 154 -20.91 -2.96 1.67
N CYS A 155 -21.18 -3.99 2.48
CA CYS A 155 -21.15 -3.89 3.94
C CYS A 155 -19.77 -3.49 4.44
N PHE A 156 -18.70 -4.10 3.92
CA PHE A 156 -17.34 -3.78 4.30
C PHE A 156 -16.98 -2.33 3.94
N VAL A 157 -17.29 -1.89 2.72
CA VAL A 157 -17.07 -0.51 2.27
C VAL A 157 -17.81 0.49 3.16
N GLN A 158 -19.08 0.25 3.46
CA GLN A 158 -19.86 1.12 4.35
C GLN A 158 -19.29 1.16 5.78
N LYS A 159 -18.77 0.04 6.28
CA LYS A 159 -18.10 -0.03 7.57
C LYS A 159 -16.82 0.82 7.57
N CYS A 160 -16.02 0.72 6.52
CA CYS A 160 -14.82 1.54 6.37
C CYS A 160 -15.14 3.03 6.18
N LEU A 161 -16.13 3.40 5.39
CA LEU A 161 -16.59 4.79 5.26
C LEU A 161 -17.04 5.35 6.60
N SER A 162 -17.77 4.56 7.40
CA SER A 162 -18.21 4.97 8.74
C SER A 162 -17.05 5.18 9.71
N LEU A 163 -15.94 4.46 9.54
CA LEU A 163 -14.76 4.52 10.40
C LEU A 163 -13.80 5.64 9.99
N PHE A 164 -13.35 5.62 8.73
CA PHE A 164 -12.33 6.52 8.21
C PHE A 164 -12.92 7.85 7.69
N GLY A 165 -14.17 7.84 7.24
CA GLY A 165 -14.80 8.96 6.54
C GLY A 165 -14.47 9.00 5.04
N ASP A 166 -15.26 9.79 4.31
CA ASP A 166 -15.25 9.84 2.84
C ASP A 166 -13.93 10.35 2.26
N GLU A 167 -13.14 11.10 3.03
CA GLU A 167 -11.86 11.66 2.60
C GLU A 167 -10.65 10.77 2.96
N HIS A 168 -10.84 9.67 3.70
CA HIS A 168 -9.74 8.79 4.13
C HIS A 168 -9.93 7.33 3.73
N PHE A 169 -10.98 6.99 2.97
CA PHE A 169 -11.19 5.65 2.44
C PHE A 169 -11.40 5.67 0.93
N PHE A 170 -10.64 4.85 0.21
CA PHE A 170 -10.66 4.81 -1.25
C PHE A 170 -10.74 3.39 -1.78
N LEU A 171 -11.61 3.19 -2.77
CA LEU A 171 -11.61 2.00 -3.62
C LEU A 171 -10.40 2.07 -4.56
N GLU A 172 -9.51 1.09 -4.45
CA GLU A 172 -8.25 1.08 -5.17
C GLU A 172 -8.39 0.37 -6.52
N LEU A 173 -8.10 1.08 -7.61
CA LEU A 173 -8.16 0.58 -8.97
C LEU A 173 -6.76 0.24 -9.49
N GLN A 174 -6.57 -1.00 -9.95
CA GLN A 174 -5.30 -1.47 -10.51
C GLN A 174 -5.52 -2.23 -11.82
N ASP A 175 -4.69 -1.92 -12.84
CA ASP A 175 -4.60 -2.67 -14.09
C ASP A 175 -3.17 -3.19 -14.26
N ASN A 176 -3.02 -4.51 -14.10
CA ASN A 176 -1.76 -5.22 -14.19
C ASN A 176 -1.68 -6.10 -15.44
N GLY A 177 -2.47 -5.78 -16.48
CA GLY A 177 -2.46 -6.47 -17.76
C GLY A 177 -3.34 -7.72 -17.81
N LEU A 178 -4.17 -7.97 -16.79
CA LEU A 178 -5.11 -9.07 -16.78
C LEU A 178 -6.49 -8.64 -17.29
N LYS A 179 -7.14 -9.47 -18.11
CA LYS A 179 -8.55 -9.28 -18.49
C LYS A 179 -9.44 -9.06 -17.25
N LYS A 180 -9.17 -9.83 -16.20
CA LYS A 180 -9.86 -9.77 -14.92
C LYS A 180 -9.68 -8.42 -14.20
N ASN A 181 -8.58 -7.70 -14.40
CA ASN A 181 -8.44 -6.34 -13.86
C ASN A 181 -9.49 -5.41 -14.44
N LYS A 182 -9.71 -5.47 -15.76
CA LYS A 182 -10.70 -4.60 -16.43
C LYS A 182 -12.13 -4.86 -15.95
N GLU A 183 -12.46 -6.14 -15.76
CA GLU A 183 -13.75 -6.56 -15.18
C GLU A 183 -13.89 -6.03 -13.74
N MET A 184 -12.84 -6.17 -12.91
CA MET A 184 -12.86 -5.68 -11.53
C MET A 184 -12.94 -4.15 -11.43
N ILE A 185 -12.24 -3.41 -12.31
CA ILE A 185 -12.32 -1.95 -12.37
C ILE A 185 -13.76 -1.49 -12.61
N ALA A 186 -14.49 -2.15 -13.53
CA ALA A 186 -15.88 -1.83 -13.78
C ALA A 186 -16.77 -2.09 -12.55
N GLU A 187 -16.58 -3.22 -11.87
CA GLU A 187 -17.32 -3.57 -10.65
C GLU A 187 -17.02 -2.58 -9.50
N LEU A 188 -15.77 -2.17 -9.32
CA LEU A 188 -15.38 -1.18 -8.32
C LEU A 188 -15.95 0.21 -8.61
N ILE A 189 -16.05 0.61 -9.89
CA ILE A 189 -16.71 1.86 -10.30
C ILE A 189 -18.22 1.80 -9.98
N GLU A 190 -18.89 0.68 -10.21
CA GLU A 190 -20.29 0.53 -9.82
C GLU A 190 -20.46 0.53 -8.29
N LEU A 191 -19.55 -0.12 -7.56
CA LEU A 191 -19.53 -0.11 -6.10
C LEU A 191 -19.31 1.32 -5.54
N SER A 192 -18.45 2.11 -6.18
CA SER A 192 -18.25 3.53 -5.88
C SER A 192 -19.56 4.32 -5.99
N LYS A 193 -20.30 4.15 -7.09
CA LYS A 193 -21.60 4.81 -7.30
C LYS A 193 -22.65 4.38 -6.26
N GLU A 194 -22.65 3.11 -5.88
CA GLU A 194 -23.62 2.55 -4.93
C GLU A 194 -23.35 2.99 -3.49
N THR A 195 -22.08 3.13 -3.11
CA THR A 195 -21.67 3.38 -1.72
C THR A 195 -21.28 4.83 -1.44
N GLY A 196 -20.93 5.59 -2.48
CA GLY A 196 -20.35 6.93 -2.36
C GLY A 196 -18.83 6.94 -2.14
N ALA A 197 -18.18 5.77 -2.00
CA ALA A 197 -16.73 5.70 -1.82
C ALA A 197 -15.99 6.23 -3.04
N GLN A 198 -14.96 7.05 -2.81
CA GLN A 198 -14.12 7.58 -3.88
C GLN A 198 -13.17 6.51 -4.43
N CYS A 199 -12.78 6.63 -5.70
CA CYS A 199 -11.79 5.76 -6.31
C CYS A 199 -10.41 6.43 -6.37
N VAL A 200 -9.36 5.63 -6.21
CA VAL A 200 -7.98 6.04 -6.48
C VAL A 200 -7.29 4.99 -7.34
N VAL A 201 -6.38 5.40 -8.21
CA VAL A 201 -5.52 4.45 -8.95
C VAL A 201 -4.18 4.26 -8.24
N SER A 202 -3.62 3.06 -8.34
CA SER A 202 -2.25 2.77 -7.90
C SER A 202 -1.59 1.77 -8.85
N GLY A 203 -0.26 1.67 -8.79
CA GLY A 203 0.49 0.75 -9.62
C GLY A 203 0.54 -0.68 -9.08
N GLY A 204 0.56 -0.86 -7.75
CA GLY A 204 0.69 -2.18 -7.12
C GLY A 204 1.98 -2.90 -7.51
N SER A 205 3.08 -2.17 -7.67
CA SER A 205 4.30 -2.66 -8.31
C SER A 205 5.11 -3.57 -7.40
N PHE A 206 5.63 -4.67 -7.94
CA PHE A 206 6.56 -5.60 -7.27
C PHE A 206 7.98 -5.53 -7.81
N TYR A 207 8.18 -4.87 -8.95
CA TYR A 207 9.46 -4.68 -9.62
C TYR A 207 9.50 -3.30 -10.30
N VAL A 208 10.68 -2.83 -10.68
CA VAL A 208 10.83 -1.45 -11.22
C VAL A 208 10.58 -1.45 -12.73
N ASP A 209 11.22 -2.36 -13.46
CA ASP A 209 11.17 -2.42 -14.92
C ASP A 209 10.27 -3.54 -15.42
N LYS A 210 9.61 -3.32 -16.56
CA LYS A 210 8.70 -4.32 -17.13
C LYS A 210 9.41 -5.66 -17.40
N GLU A 211 10.68 -5.58 -17.77
CA GLU A 211 11.57 -6.69 -18.09
C GLU A 211 11.88 -7.59 -16.87
N ASP A 212 11.75 -7.06 -15.65
CA ASP A 212 12.03 -7.76 -14.39
C ASP A 212 10.95 -8.79 -14.00
N ALA A 213 9.86 -8.88 -14.77
CA ALA A 213 8.71 -9.73 -14.47
C ALA A 213 9.08 -11.21 -14.31
N LEU A 214 10.03 -11.70 -15.12
CA LEU A 214 10.50 -13.08 -15.04
C LEU A 214 11.28 -13.32 -13.75
N GLU A 215 12.27 -12.49 -13.46
CA GLU A 215 13.11 -12.58 -12.26
C GLU A 215 12.26 -12.49 -10.98
N CYS A 216 11.29 -11.58 -10.94
CA CYS A 216 10.37 -11.47 -9.82
C CYS A 216 9.57 -12.76 -9.62
N ASN A 217 9.08 -13.38 -10.71
CA ASN A 217 8.35 -14.65 -10.62
C ASN A 217 9.24 -15.84 -10.23
N GLU A 218 10.51 -15.86 -10.64
CA GLU A 218 11.48 -16.86 -10.23
C GLU A 218 11.79 -16.77 -8.73
N LEU A 219 12.03 -15.56 -8.22
CA LEU A 219 12.17 -15.29 -6.79
C LEU A 219 10.95 -15.80 -6.00
N ARG A 220 9.75 -15.44 -6.44
CA ARG A 220 8.50 -15.84 -5.79
C ARG A 220 8.33 -17.36 -5.78
N ALA A 221 8.60 -18.02 -6.90
CA ALA A 221 8.51 -19.47 -7.01
C ALA A 221 9.50 -20.19 -6.10
N ALA A 222 10.74 -19.69 -5.99
CA ALA A 222 11.76 -20.23 -5.09
C ALA A 222 11.33 -20.23 -3.61
N HIS A 223 10.41 -19.35 -3.23
CA HIS A 223 9.85 -19.24 -1.88
C HIS A 223 8.40 -19.75 -1.76
N GLY A 224 7.89 -20.46 -2.78
CA GLY A 224 6.54 -21.03 -2.76
C GLY A 224 5.40 -20.01 -2.82
N ASN A 225 5.67 -18.79 -3.29
CA ASN A 225 4.65 -17.78 -3.54
C ASN A 225 4.02 -17.97 -4.93
N ASN A 226 2.77 -17.54 -5.07
CA ASN A 226 2.07 -17.57 -6.36
C ASN A 226 2.74 -16.62 -7.36
N GLN A 227 2.76 -17.00 -8.63
CA GLN A 227 3.17 -16.12 -9.71
C GLN A 227 2.27 -14.88 -9.80
N LEU A 228 2.88 -13.75 -10.16
CA LEU A 228 2.16 -12.58 -10.64
C LEU A 228 1.77 -12.84 -12.09
N TYR A 229 0.49 -13.13 -12.29
CA TYR A 229 -0.07 -13.29 -13.64
C TYR A 229 -0.33 -11.89 -14.23
N GLY A 230 0.17 -11.65 -15.44
CA GLY A 230 0.15 -10.34 -16.10
C GLY A 230 1.55 -9.75 -16.23
N ASP A 231 1.68 -8.67 -16.99
CA ASP A 231 2.95 -7.98 -17.26
C ASP A 231 2.99 -6.56 -16.69
N GLY A 232 1.98 -6.20 -15.89
CA GLY A 232 1.78 -4.83 -15.40
C GLY A 232 2.21 -4.54 -13.97
N TYR A 233 2.94 -5.42 -13.26
CA TYR A 233 3.36 -5.14 -11.86
C TYR A 233 4.70 -4.38 -11.76
N TYR A 234 5.05 -3.61 -12.78
CA TYR A 234 6.20 -2.70 -12.75
C TYR A 234 5.77 -1.30 -12.31
N PHE A 235 6.75 -0.46 -11.95
CA PHE A 235 6.51 0.93 -11.58
C PHE A 235 6.22 1.79 -12.83
N LYS A 236 4.99 2.26 -12.96
CA LYS A 236 4.47 2.92 -14.18
C LYS A 236 4.59 4.45 -14.11
N SER A 237 4.74 5.06 -15.27
CA SER A 237 4.74 6.53 -15.43
C SER A 237 3.32 7.12 -15.38
N LEU A 238 3.22 8.44 -15.24
CA LEU A 238 1.95 9.18 -15.37
C LEU A 238 1.28 8.93 -16.73
N GLU A 239 2.05 8.85 -17.82
CA GLU A 239 1.50 8.66 -19.18
C GLU A 239 0.82 7.30 -19.30
N GLU A 240 1.49 6.24 -18.83
CA GLU A 240 0.93 4.89 -18.82
C GLU A 240 -0.30 4.80 -17.93
N MET A 241 -0.24 5.33 -16.72
CA MET A 241 -1.39 5.34 -15.79
C MET A 241 -2.57 6.14 -16.34
N SER A 242 -2.32 7.29 -16.96
CA SER A 242 -3.37 8.11 -17.58
C SER A 242 -4.01 7.40 -18.78
N SER A 243 -3.22 6.66 -19.56
CA SER A 243 -3.72 5.85 -20.67
C SER A 243 -4.59 4.69 -20.17
N LEU A 244 -4.11 3.93 -19.18
CA LEU A 244 -4.81 2.79 -18.58
C LEU A 244 -6.14 3.20 -17.95
N PHE A 245 -6.17 4.36 -17.29
CA PHE A 245 -7.32 4.85 -16.51
C PHE A 245 -8.00 6.07 -17.14
N SER A 246 -7.94 6.20 -18.47
CA SER A 246 -8.53 7.32 -19.22
C SER A 246 -10.03 7.50 -18.99
N MET A 247 -10.75 6.45 -18.59
CA MET A 247 -12.17 6.48 -18.23
C MET A 247 -12.45 7.09 -16.83
N VAL A 248 -11.45 7.15 -15.96
CA VAL A 248 -11.55 7.68 -14.58
C VAL A 248 -10.38 8.62 -14.26
N PRO A 249 -10.21 9.73 -15.02
CA PRO A 249 -9.07 10.63 -14.84
C PRO A 249 -9.01 11.27 -13.44
N HIS A 250 -10.17 11.42 -12.78
CA HIS A 250 -10.25 11.91 -11.40
C HIS A 250 -9.57 10.95 -10.41
N ALA A 251 -9.65 9.63 -10.62
CA ALA A 251 -9.01 8.64 -9.76
C ALA A 251 -7.47 8.66 -9.90
N VAL A 252 -6.97 9.03 -11.09
CA VAL A 252 -5.53 9.30 -11.32
C VAL A 252 -5.09 10.51 -10.49
N GLN A 253 -5.85 11.60 -10.54
CA GLN A 253 -5.54 12.83 -9.81
C GLN A 253 -5.72 12.69 -8.29
N ALA A 254 -6.61 11.81 -7.82
CA ALA A 254 -6.81 11.54 -6.40
C ALA A 254 -5.52 11.07 -5.72
N SER A 255 -4.66 10.31 -6.44
CA SER A 255 -3.38 9.85 -5.91
C SER A 255 -2.46 11.01 -5.47
N ARG A 256 -2.40 12.08 -6.28
CA ARG A 256 -1.68 13.32 -6.00
C ARG A 256 -2.27 14.03 -4.78
N ALA A 257 -3.59 14.13 -4.70
CA ALA A 257 -4.26 14.80 -3.59
C ALA A 257 -3.98 14.11 -2.25
N ILE A 258 -3.98 12.77 -2.23
CA ILE A 258 -3.57 11.97 -1.06
C ILE A 258 -2.09 12.21 -0.75
N ALA A 259 -1.20 12.13 -1.75
CA ALA A 259 0.23 12.37 -1.58
C ALA A 259 0.55 13.76 -1.01
N ASP A 260 -0.21 14.79 -1.36
CA ASP A 260 -0.05 16.15 -0.83
C ASP A 260 -0.37 16.22 0.66
N ARG A 261 -1.37 15.47 1.12
CA ARG A 261 -1.79 15.42 2.52
C ARG A 261 -0.81 14.65 3.41
N CYS A 262 -0.30 13.51 2.93
CA CYS A 262 0.56 12.64 3.74
C CYS A 262 1.90 13.29 4.11
N THR A 263 2.13 13.62 5.37
CA THR A 263 3.36 14.26 5.85
C THR A 263 3.82 13.65 7.16
N VAL A 264 4.83 12.78 7.09
CA VAL A 264 5.50 12.21 8.26
C VAL A 264 6.95 12.71 8.30
N LEU A 265 7.34 13.30 9.42
CA LEU A 265 8.69 13.84 9.60
C LEU A 265 9.47 12.97 10.59
N LEU A 266 10.54 12.35 10.11
CA LEU A 266 11.45 11.54 10.90
C LEU A 266 12.82 12.21 11.01
N ASP A 267 13.43 12.07 12.18
CA ASP A 267 14.80 12.45 12.45
C ASP A 267 15.75 11.56 11.63
N MET A 268 16.35 12.16 10.59
CA MET A 268 17.25 11.49 9.65
C MET A 268 18.47 10.86 10.34
N ASP A 269 19.01 11.51 11.38
CA ASP A 269 20.19 11.03 12.09
C ASP A 269 19.86 9.80 12.94
N LYS A 270 18.64 9.72 13.47
CA LYS A 270 18.17 8.52 14.16
C LYS A 270 17.78 7.42 13.18
N CYS A 271 17.01 7.75 12.14
CA CYS A 271 16.57 6.78 11.12
C CYS A 271 17.77 6.11 10.42
N SER A 272 18.83 6.85 10.11
CA SER A 272 20.02 6.30 9.46
C SER A 272 20.83 5.33 10.32
N LYS A 273 20.58 5.29 11.64
CA LYS A 273 21.23 4.35 12.57
C LYS A 273 20.46 3.03 12.73
N ILE A 274 19.22 2.97 12.24
CA ILE A 274 18.41 1.75 12.30
C ILE A 274 19.02 0.73 11.33
N SER A 275 19.39 -0.43 11.86
CA SER A 275 20.02 -1.50 11.09
C SER A 275 18.96 -2.29 10.33
N ARG A 276 19.21 -2.56 9.04
CA ARG A 276 18.37 -3.43 8.20
C ARG A 276 18.33 -4.90 8.66
N ASN A 277 19.23 -5.29 9.56
CA ASN A 277 19.29 -6.66 10.10
C ASN A 277 18.52 -6.80 11.42
N ASP A 278 17.96 -5.70 11.94
CA ASP A 278 17.15 -5.73 13.15
C ASP A 278 15.80 -6.38 12.84
N ASP A 279 15.20 -7.06 13.81
CA ASP A 279 13.85 -7.61 13.65
C ASP A 279 12.78 -6.50 13.59
N ASP A 280 11.63 -6.79 12.99
CA ASP A 280 10.56 -5.80 12.81
C ASP A 280 10.11 -5.12 14.11
N LEU A 281 10.05 -5.85 15.25
CA LEU A 281 9.65 -5.25 16.54
C LEU A 281 10.71 -4.28 17.06
N SER A 282 11.99 -4.60 16.87
CA SER A 282 13.08 -3.66 17.17
C SER A 282 13.00 -2.42 16.28
N ILE A 283 12.80 -2.59 14.98
CA ILE A 283 12.68 -1.47 14.02
C ILE A 283 11.49 -0.58 14.38
N ILE A 284 10.34 -1.16 14.73
CA ILE A 284 9.15 -0.42 15.18
C ILE A 284 9.48 0.49 16.37
N ARG A 285 10.13 -0.04 17.41
CA ARG A 285 10.49 0.76 18.61
C ARG A 285 11.48 1.87 18.29
N GLN A 286 12.44 1.62 17.41
CA GLN A 286 13.40 2.63 16.98
C GLN A 286 12.73 3.73 16.16
N LEU A 287 11.81 3.37 15.25
CA LEU A 287 11.03 4.32 14.44
C LEU A 287 10.17 5.24 15.30
N GLN A 288 9.56 4.73 16.38
CA GLN A 288 8.83 5.58 17.35
C GLN A 288 9.72 6.71 17.90
N GLY A 289 11.00 6.41 18.20
CA GLY A 289 11.97 7.40 18.67
C GLY A 289 12.48 8.38 17.60
N CYS A 290 12.20 8.11 16.32
CA CYS A 290 12.57 8.96 15.19
C CYS A 290 11.51 10.02 14.87
N ILE A 291 10.28 9.88 15.36
CA ILE A 291 9.19 10.81 15.03
C ILE A 291 9.50 12.19 15.58
N THR A 292 9.43 13.19 14.70
CA THR A 292 9.54 14.59 15.08
C THR A 292 8.14 15.19 15.22
N GLN A 293 7.94 16.04 16.22
CA GLN A 293 6.71 16.82 16.34
C GLN A 293 6.74 17.93 15.28
N GLN A 294 5.63 18.11 14.56
CA GLN A 294 5.41 19.26 13.69
C GLN A 294 5.22 20.53 14.53
#